data_AF-A0A7K6LJ11-F1
#
_entry.id   AF-A0A7K6LJ11-F1
#
_cell.length_a   1.000
_cell.length_b   1.000
_cell.length_c   1.000
_cell.angle_alpha   90.00
_cell.angle_beta   90.00
_cell.angle_gamma   90.00
#
_symmetry.space_group_name_H-M   'P 1'
#
loop_
_entity.id
_entity.type
_entity.pdbx_description
1 polymer ?
#
loop_
_entity_poly.entity_id
_entity_poly.type
_entity_poly.pdbx_seq_one_letter_code
_entity_poly.pdbx_strand_id
1 'polypeptide(L)'
;PSSLPRNITSLDLSFNSLVMPHHRTFLKHFPSLHSLNLSSNAKLMLSPAVFSNLGALSLLDLSSCGITYIHMDTFKGLENLHTLLLRNNSLQELDVPFLLPLKALFHLDLQHNALVSVDTWSLQLMETVPQVRLEGNPWVCDCSTHPLQQWLQRRRGERRGWVAGEVLDRRIPECRKLEDGEHWVCHRLTMCLSCATATALPVGKGGRSWPYLVGFLVTAIGISILIALAAKCKLVHKNFASYRHRPLPEISSIGGRPMEDSSSWDRGSIGSHSIPDAADLQAEDDDGFIEDNYIQPSEQLPAK
;
A
#
# COMPACT_ATOMS: atom_id res chain seq x y z
N PRO A 1 16.45 9.35 -24.91
CA PRO A 1 17.76 10.01 -25.10
C PRO A 1 18.40 9.64 -26.46
N SER A 2 18.41 10.57 -27.43
CA SER A 2 19.02 10.37 -28.76
C SER A 2 20.50 10.78 -28.84
N SER A 3 20.99 11.53 -27.85
CA SER A 3 22.37 12.02 -27.73
C SER A 3 23.36 11.02 -27.14
N LEU A 4 22.90 9.88 -26.63
CA LEU A 4 23.77 8.87 -26.02
C LEU A 4 24.49 8.02 -27.08
N PRO A 5 25.76 7.63 -26.84
CA PRO A 5 26.51 6.76 -27.74
C PRO A 5 25.90 5.35 -27.85
N ARG A 6 26.01 4.73 -29.03
CA ARG A 6 25.31 3.46 -29.35
C ARG A 6 25.90 2.21 -28.71
N ASN A 7 27.14 2.29 -28.22
CA ASN A 7 27.90 1.19 -27.62
C ASN A 7 27.77 1.09 -26.09
N ILE A 8 26.80 1.79 -25.49
CA ILE A 8 26.52 1.67 -24.05
C ILE A 8 26.11 0.23 -23.70
N THR A 9 26.74 -0.31 -22.66
CA THR A 9 26.47 -1.65 -22.12
C THR A 9 25.59 -1.65 -20.87
N SER A 10 25.51 -0.53 -20.13
CA SER A 10 24.64 -0.37 -18.96
C SER A 10 23.92 0.97 -19.02
N LEU A 11 22.60 0.97 -18.89
CA LEU A 11 21.78 2.18 -18.90
C LEU A 11 20.80 2.17 -17.72
N ASP A 12 20.88 3.21 -16.91
CA ASP A 12 19.92 3.46 -15.84
C ASP A 12 18.92 4.54 -16.26
N LEU A 13 17.63 4.22 -16.16
CA LEU A 13 16.50 5.13 -16.35
C LEU A 13 15.49 5.00 -15.20
N SER A 14 15.93 4.54 -14.03
CA SER A 14 15.09 4.38 -12.84
C SER A 14 14.61 5.72 -12.28
N PHE A 15 13.58 5.69 -11.41
CA PHE A 15 12.98 6.87 -10.76
C PHE A 15 12.54 7.98 -11.75
N ASN A 16 12.13 7.59 -12.95
CA ASN A 16 11.60 8.47 -13.99
C ASN A 16 10.07 8.30 -14.13
N SER A 17 9.46 9.06 -15.04
CA SER A 17 8.07 8.89 -15.46
C SER A 17 8.00 8.42 -16.92
N LEU A 18 8.66 7.30 -17.23
CA LEU A 18 8.70 6.76 -18.60
C LEU A 18 7.34 6.21 -19.05
N VAL A 19 6.96 6.55 -20.29
CA VAL A 19 5.88 5.92 -21.04
C VAL A 19 6.49 5.02 -22.11
N MET A 20 6.15 3.72 -22.08
CA MET A 20 6.68 2.74 -23.03
C MET A 20 5.95 2.81 -24.39
N PRO A 21 6.64 2.52 -25.50
CA PRO A 21 6.02 2.50 -26.83
C PRO A 21 5.05 1.31 -27.02
N HIS A 22 3.78 1.59 -27.30
CA HIS A 22 2.75 0.54 -27.49
C HIS A 22 2.99 -0.39 -28.70
N HIS A 23 3.60 0.11 -29.78
CA HIS A 23 3.76 -0.63 -31.05
C HIS A 23 5.18 -0.53 -31.65
N ARG A 24 6.20 -0.26 -30.82
CA ARG A 24 7.60 -0.16 -31.27
C ARG A 24 8.55 -0.74 -30.24
N THR A 25 9.72 -1.16 -30.69
CA THR A 25 10.83 -1.57 -29.84
C THR A 25 11.42 -0.39 -29.07
N PHE A 26 11.65 -0.57 -27.76
CA PHE A 26 12.26 0.40 -26.88
C PHE A 26 13.79 0.38 -27.02
N LEU A 27 14.44 1.55 -26.93
CA LEU A 27 15.91 1.66 -27.00
C LEU A 27 16.56 1.04 -28.27
N LYS A 28 15.87 1.01 -29.42
CA LYS A 28 16.35 0.43 -30.71
C LYS A 28 17.78 0.84 -31.13
N HIS A 29 18.28 1.99 -30.69
CA HIS A 29 19.63 2.49 -31.01
C HIS A 29 20.77 1.92 -30.16
N PHE A 30 20.47 1.09 -29.14
CA PHE A 30 21.42 0.58 -28.16
C PHE A 30 21.41 -0.96 -28.10
N PRO A 31 21.74 -1.68 -29.21
CA PRO A 31 21.70 -3.14 -29.27
C PRO A 31 22.75 -3.82 -28.37
N SER A 32 23.75 -3.08 -27.90
CA SER A 32 24.84 -3.56 -27.03
C SER A 32 24.53 -3.48 -25.53
N LEU A 33 23.30 -3.12 -25.12
CA LEU A 33 22.92 -3.09 -23.71
C LEU A 33 22.93 -4.50 -23.11
N HIS A 34 23.71 -4.66 -22.04
CA HIS A 34 23.79 -5.85 -21.19
C HIS A 34 23.03 -5.65 -19.86
N SER A 35 22.88 -4.40 -19.40
CA SER A 35 22.11 -4.03 -18.20
C SER A 35 21.16 -2.87 -18.50
N LEU A 36 19.91 -2.99 -18.06
CA LEU A 36 18.89 -1.95 -18.18
C LEU A 36 18.09 -1.86 -16.87
N ASN A 37 18.22 -0.74 -16.17
CA ASN A 37 17.42 -0.43 -14.98
C ASN A 37 16.25 0.49 -15.37
N LEU A 38 15.03 0.00 -15.18
CA LEU A 38 13.76 0.73 -15.36
C LEU A 38 12.97 0.85 -14.05
N SER A 39 13.55 0.45 -12.91
CA SER A 39 12.86 0.42 -11.62
C SER A 39 12.26 1.77 -11.20
N SER A 40 11.23 1.73 -10.36
CA SER A 40 10.53 2.92 -9.85
C SER A 40 9.93 3.84 -10.93
N ASN A 41 9.71 3.35 -12.16
CA ASN A 41 8.90 4.03 -13.17
C ASN A 41 7.43 3.65 -12.98
N ALA A 42 6.67 4.49 -12.28
CA ALA A 42 5.31 4.16 -11.86
C ALA A 42 4.33 3.96 -13.04
N LYS A 43 3.55 2.87 -12.98
CA LYS A 43 2.52 2.47 -13.97
C LYS A 43 3.08 2.13 -15.36
N LEU A 44 4.24 1.48 -15.40
CA LEU A 44 4.92 1.10 -16.64
C LEU A 44 4.11 0.05 -17.44
N MET A 45 3.39 0.48 -18.48
CA MET A 45 2.63 -0.41 -19.36
C MET A 45 3.55 -1.14 -20.35
N LEU A 46 3.83 -2.41 -20.12
CA LEU A 46 4.67 -3.23 -21.00
C LEU A 46 3.88 -3.75 -22.21
N SER A 47 4.36 -3.47 -23.42
CA SER A 47 3.79 -3.95 -24.68
C SER A 47 4.43 -5.27 -25.15
N PRO A 48 3.75 -6.05 -26.01
CA PRO A 48 4.33 -7.26 -26.62
C PRO A 48 5.62 -6.96 -27.38
N ALA A 49 6.65 -7.80 -27.18
CA ALA A 49 7.97 -7.71 -27.83
C ALA A 49 8.70 -6.36 -27.67
N VAL A 50 8.36 -5.55 -26.64
CA VAL A 50 8.89 -4.19 -26.45
C VAL A 50 10.41 -4.13 -26.31
N PHE A 51 11.03 -5.20 -25.80
CA PHE A 51 12.49 -5.32 -25.62
C PHE A 51 13.19 -6.17 -26.70
N SER A 52 12.50 -6.60 -27.76
CA SER A 52 12.99 -7.61 -28.73
C SER A 52 14.23 -7.23 -29.56
N ASN A 53 14.67 -5.98 -29.49
CA ASN A 53 15.91 -5.47 -30.06
C ASN A 53 17.12 -5.53 -29.10
N LEU A 54 16.92 -5.88 -27.83
CA LEU A 54 17.94 -5.89 -26.78
C LEU A 54 18.49 -7.30 -26.56
N GLY A 55 18.86 -8.00 -27.64
CA GLY A 55 19.29 -9.40 -27.58
C GLY A 55 20.56 -9.67 -26.78
N ALA A 56 21.35 -8.64 -26.46
CA ALA A 56 22.53 -8.73 -25.58
C ALA A 56 22.20 -8.54 -24.08
N LEU A 57 20.94 -8.26 -23.73
CA LEU A 57 20.55 -7.89 -22.36
C LEU A 57 20.65 -9.11 -21.43
N SER A 58 21.42 -8.95 -20.35
CA SER A 58 21.67 -9.95 -19.33
C SER A 58 20.95 -9.61 -18.01
N LEU A 59 20.78 -8.33 -17.69
CA LEU A 59 20.03 -7.84 -16.53
C LEU A 59 18.93 -6.86 -16.95
N LEU A 60 17.71 -7.12 -16.49
CA LEU A 60 16.55 -6.23 -16.63
C LEU A 60 15.89 -6.02 -15.26
N ASP A 61 15.89 -4.78 -14.77
CA ASP A 61 15.18 -4.40 -13.56
C ASP A 61 13.90 -3.61 -13.88
N LEU A 62 12.77 -4.18 -13.47
CA LEU A 62 11.41 -3.63 -13.60
C LEU A 62 10.73 -3.52 -12.22
N SER A 63 11.51 -3.45 -11.14
CA SER A 63 11.01 -3.43 -9.77
C SER A 63 10.30 -2.11 -9.42
N SER A 64 9.27 -2.17 -8.58
CA SER A 64 8.49 -0.99 -8.13
C SER A 64 7.82 -0.19 -9.27
N CYS A 65 7.53 -0.82 -10.41
CA CYS A 65 6.92 -0.18 -11.58
C CYS A 65 5.37 -0.21 -11.57
N GLY A 66 4.74 -0.89 -10.60
CA GLY A 66 3.28 -1.03 -10.50
C GLY A 66 2.67 -1.92 -11.59
N ILE A 67 3.44 -2.88 -12.12
CA ILE A 67 3.00 -3.81 -13.16
C ILE A 67 1.98 -4.78 -12.58
N THR A 68 0.80 -4.89 -13.21
CA THR A 68 -0.29 -5.81 -12.80
C THR A 68 -0.41 -7.04 -13.69
N TYR A 69 0.09 -6.98 -14.92
CA TYR A 69 0.03 -8.04 -15.94
C TYR A 69 1.27 -7.97 -16.85
N ILE A 70 1.71 -9.13 -17.34
CA ILE A 70 2.82 -9.29 -18.29
C ILE A 70 2.32 -10.17 -19.44
N HIS A 71 2.43 -9.68 -20.67
CA HIS A 71 2.03 -10.45 -21.85
C HIS A 71 3.08 -11.51 -22.21
N MET A 72 2.67 -12.68 -22.72
CA MET A 72 3.57 -13.78 -23.08
C MET A 72 4.75 -13.36 -23.99
N ASP A 73 4.51 -12.44 -24.93
CA ASP A 73 5.55 -11.90 -25.82
C ASP A 73 6.39 -10.75 -25.24
N THR A 74 6.12 -10.23 -24.03
CA THR A 74 6.78 -9.00 -23.50
C THR A 74 8.30 -9.09 -23.53
N PHE A 75 8.87 -10.24 -23.17
CA PHE A 75 10.31 -10.50 -23.14
C PHE A 75 10.84 -11.27 -24.37
N LYS A 76 10.04 -11.37 -25.45
CA LYS A 76 10.45 -12.01 -26.70
C LYS A 76 11.74 -11.38 -27.24
N GLY A 77 12.74 -12.21 -27.56
CA GLY A 77 14.05 -11.78 -28.05
C GLY A 77 15.13 -11.56 -26.98
N LEU A 78 14.78 -11.62 -25.68
CA LEU A 78 15.73 -11.53 -24.57
C LEU A 78 16.38 -12.88 -24.24
N GLU A 79 16.91 -13.58 -25.25
CA GLU A 79 17.40 -14.96 -25.08
C GLU A 79 18.60 -15.08 -24.13
N ASN A 80 19.40 -14.02 -24.00
CA ASN A 80 20.58 -13.93 -23.14
C ASN A 80 20.28 -13.36 -21.74
N LEU A 81 19.02 -13.14 -21.37
CA LEU A 81 18.67 -12.57 -20.06
C LEU A 81 18.96 -13.56 -18.94
N HIS A 82 19.86 -13.20 -18.03
CA HIS A 82 20.24 -13.99 -16.86
C HIS A 82 19.47 -13.57 -15.61
N THR A 83 19.13 -12.29 -15.47
CA THR A 83 18.49 -11.71 -14.27
C THR A 83 17.28 -10.86 -14.67
N LEU A 84 16.10 -11.23 -14.17
CA LEU A 84 14.85 -10.48 -14.30
C LEU A 84 14.32 -10.12 -12.90
N LEU A 85 14.25 -8.82 -12.61
CA LEU A 85 13.72 -8.31 -11.34
C LEU A 85 12.34 -7.68 -11.55
N LEU A 86 11.33 -8.24 -10.90
CA LEU A 86 9.91 -7.84 -10.94
C LEU A 86 9.38 -7.56 -9.51
N ARG A 87 10.27 -7.30 -8.56
CA ARG A 87 9.96 -7.08 -7.14
C ARG A 87 9.09 -5.82 -6.92
N ASN A 88 8.27 -5.83 -5.86
CA ASN A 88 7.42 -4.70 -5.46
C ASN A 88 6.44 -4.24 -6.57
N ASN A 89 5.99 -5.14 -7.44
CA ASN A 89 4.94 -4.85 -8.43
C ASN A 89 3.56 -5.27 -7.88
N SER A 90 2.56 -5.44 -8.74
CA SER A 90 1.18 -5.74 -8.34
C SER A 90 0.60 -6.89 -9.16
N LEU A 91 1.44 -7.84 -9.56
CA LEU A 91 1.04 -9.10 -10.20
C LEU A 91 0.17 -9.89 -9.21
N GLN A 92 -1.05 -10.27 -9.63
CA GLN A 92 -2.01 -11.04 -8.81
C GLN A 92 -2.02 -12.52 -9.20
N GLU A 93 -1.87 -12.80 -10.49
CA GLU A 93 -1.74 -14.11 -11.09
C GLU A 93 -0.38 -14.23 -11.76
N LEU A 94 0.18 -15.44 -11.82
CA LEU A 94 1.51 -15.70 -12.36
C LEU A 94 1.43 -16.54 -13.65
N ASP A 95 0.88 -15.96 -14.71
CA ASP A 95 0.87 -16.56 -16.05
C ASP A 95 2.29 -16.51 -16.67
N VAL A 96 3.13 -17.54 -16.41
CA VAL A 96 4.55 -17.55 -16.82
C VAL A 96 4.91 -17.93 -18.27
N PRO A 97 4.03 -18.04 -19.30
CA PRO A 97 4.46 -18.16 -20.68
C PRO A 97 5.45 -17.05 -21.13
N PHE A 98 5.50 -15.90 -20.44
CA PHE A 98 6.54 -14.88 -20.65
C PHE A 98 7.98 -15.33 -20.32
N LEU A 99 8.16 -16.46 -19.61
CA LEU A 99 9.47 -17.08 -19.37
C LEU A 99 9.95 -17.94 -20.56
N LEU A 100 9.06 -18.39 -21.46
CA LEU A 100 9.42 -19.27 -22.58
C LEU A 100 10.53 -18.71 -23.50
N PRO A 101 10.66 -17.39 -23.75
CA PRO A 101 11.77 -16.83 -24.52
C PRO A 101 13.11 -16.76 -23.74
N LEU A 102 13.09 -16.86 -22.42
CA LEU A 102 14.19 -16.51 -21.52
C LEU A 102 15.13 -17.69 -21.26
N LYS A 103 15.71 -18.24 -22.33
CA LYS A 103 16.51 -19.47 -22.35
C LYS A 103 17.71 -19.47 -21.39
N ALA A 104 18.27 -18.29 -21.07
CA ALA A 104 19.43 -18.14 -20.18
C ALA A 104 19.07 -17.73 -18.73
N LEU A 105 17.79 -17.72 -18.34
CA LEU A 105 17.37 -17.11 -17.08
C LEU A 105 17.88 -17.89 -15.86
N PHE A 106 18.77 -17.23 -15.12
CA PHE A 106 19.34 -17.76 -13.88
C PHE A 106 18.56 -17.30 -12.64
N HIS A 107 18.13 -16.03 -12.62
CA HIS A 107 17.54 -15.36 -11.47
C HIS A 107 16.23 -14.63 -11.83
N LEU A 108 15.16 -14.96 -11.12
CA LEU A 108 13.83 -14.35 -11.23
C LEU A 108 13.37 -13.86 -9.85
N ASP A 109 13.26 -12.54 -9.66
CA ASP A 109 12.74 -11.95 -8.42
C ASP A 109 11.29 -11.48 -8.58
N LEU A 110 10.35 -12.18 -7.94
CA LEU A 110 8.92 -11.86 -7.90
C LEU A 110 8.46 -11.42 -6.49
N GLN A 111 9.39 -10.99 -5.63
CA GLN A 111 9.07 -10.64 -4.24
C GLN A 111 8.07 -9.48 -4.11
N HIS A 112 7.29 -9.50 -3.03
CA HIS A 112 6.34 -8.43 -2.68
C HIS A 112 5.41 -8.03 -3.85
N ASN A 113 4.93 -9.01 -4.60
CA ASN A 113 3.78 -8.84 -5.50
C ASN A 113 2.48 -9.19 -4.75
N ALA A 114 1.36 -9.25 -5.47
CA ALA A 114 0.04 -9.61 -4.95
C ALA A 114 -0.34 -11.08 -5.23
N LEU A 115 0.65 -11.95 -5.47
CA LEU A 115 0.41 -13.33 -5.90
C LEU A 115 -0.26 -14.17 -4.81
N VAL A 116 -1.38 -14.79 -5.15
CA VAL A 116 -2.23 -15.54 -4.21
C VAL A 116 -2.00 -17.06 -4.31
N SER A 117 -1.73 -17.56 -5.51
CA SER A 117 -1.45 -18.97 -5.83
C SER A 117 -0.55 -19.08 -7.07
N VAL A 118 0.00 -20.27 -7.32
CA VAL A 118 0.70 -20.62 -8.56
C VAL A 118 0.18 -21.97 -9.04
N ASP A 119 -0.12 -22.07 -10.33
CA ASP A 119 -0.60 -23.30 -10.96
C ASP A 119 0.55 -24.27 -11.28
N THR A 120 0.21 -25.51 -11.63
CA THR A 120 1.18 -26.59 -11.88
C THR A 120 2.04 -26.38 -13.11
N TRP A 121 1.52 -25.73 -14.16
CA TRP A 121 2.28 -25.43 -15.38
C TRP A 121 3.32 -24.33 -15.12
N SER A 122 2.94 -23.30 -14.35
CA SER A 122 3.87 -22.24 -13.97
C SER A 122 4.98 -22.72 -13.03
N LEU A 123 4.67 -23.64 -12.10
CA LEU A 123 5.69 -24.32 -11.29
C LEU A 123 6.64 -25.18 -12.15
N GLN A 124 6.13 -25.84 -13.19
CA GLN A 124 6.94 -26.63 -14.13
C GLN A 124 7.87 -25.75 -14.98
N LEU A 125 7.42 -24.58 -15.44
CA LEU A 125 8.27 -23.64 -16.19
C LEU A 125 9.33 -22.99 -15.30
N MET A 126 8.96 -22.55 -14.09
CA MET A 126 9.92 -22.03 -13.10
C MET A 126 10.89 -23.10 -12.59
N GLU A 127 10.62 -24.40 -12.80
CA GLU A 127 11.55 -25.48 -12.47
C GLU A 127 12.87 -25.40 -13.27
N THR A 128 12.85 -24.76 -14.45
CA THR A 128 14.06 -24.55 -15.27
C THR A 128 14.95 -23.43 -14.74
N VAL A 129 14.41 -22.50 -13.94
CA VAL A 129 15.12 -21.30 -13.44
C VAL A 129 15.80 -21.63 -12.10
N PRO A 130 17.14 -21.58 -11.96
CA PRO A 130 17.85 -21.98 -10.74
C PRO A 130 17.52 -21.15 -9.50
N GLN A 131 17.34 -19.83 -9.63
CA GLN A 131 16.99 -18.94 -8.52
C GLN A 131 15.68 -18.23 -8.80
N VAL A 132 14.67 -18.52 -7.97
CA VAL A 132 13.34 -17.91 -8.06
C VAL A 132 12.93 -17.43 -6.67
N ARG A 133 12.54 -16.16 -6.56
CA ARG A 133 12.18 -15.51 -5.30
C ARG A 133 10.70 -15.17 -5.26
N LEU A 134 10.03 -15.56 -4.19
CA LEU A 134 8.57 -15.54 -4.03
C LEU A 134 8.13 -14.96 -2.66
N GLU A 135 9.09 -14.52 -1.84
CA GLU A 135 8.86 -13.98 -0.50
C GLU A 135 8.00 -12.70 -0.53
N GLY A 136 7.22 -12.46 0.53
CA GLY A 136 6.42 -11.24 0.68
C GLY A 136 5.11 -11.17 -0.14
N ASN A 137 4.76 -12.23 -0.87
CA ASN A 137 3.46 -12.37 -1.56
C ASN A 137 2.35 -12.89 -0.62
N PRO A 138 1.08 -12.52 -0.85
CA PRO A 138 -0.08 -12.92 -0.04
C PRO A 138 -0.59 -14.34 -0.35
N TRP A 139 0.30 -15.34 -0.30
CA TRP A 139 -0.02 -16.74 -0.58
C TRP A 139 -1.19 -17.25 0.28
N VAL A 140 -2.22 -17.82 -0.37
CA VAL A 140 -3.21 -18.66 0.31
C VAL A 140 -2.51 -19.87 0.94
N CYS A 141 -3.12 -20.44 1.97
CA CYS A 141 -2.56 -21.54 2.75
C CYS A 141 -3.63 -22.62 2.98
N ASP A 142 -4.08 -23.19 1.88
CA ASP A 142 -5.09 -24.27 1.82
C ASP A 142 -4.59 -25.44 0.94
N CYS A 143 -5.46 -26.45 0.75
CA CYS A 143 -5.13 -27.64 -0.03
C CYS A 143 -4.81 -27.36 -1.51
N SER A 144 -5.23 -26.23 -2.09
CA SER A 144 -4.89 -25.87 -3.48
C SER A 144 -3.41 -25.50 -3.63
N THR A 145 -2.79 -25.01 -2.55
CA THR A 145 -1.38 -24.55 -2.55
C THR A 145 -0.34 -25.64 -2.28
N HIS A 146 -0.79 -26.89 -2.11
CA HIS A 146 0.06 -28.06 -1.92
C HIS A 146 1.14 -28.26 -3.02
N PRO A 147 0.87 -28.05 -4.34
CA PRO A 147 1.92 -28.15 -5.37
C PRO A 147 3.06 -27.13 -5.18
N LEU A 148 2.72 -25.89 -4.80
CA LEU A 148 3.70 -24.84 -4.49
C LEU A 148 4.51 -25.21 -3.23
N GLN A 149 3.86 -25.75 -2.20
CA GLN A 149 4.52 -26.24 -0.99
C GLN A 149 5.54 -27.37 -1.31
N GLN A 150 5.16 -28.34 -2.14
CA GLN A 150 6.07 -29.42 -2.57
C GLN A 150 7.24 -28.89 -3.41
N TRP A 151 6.99 -27.96 -4.34
CA TRP A 151 8.02 -27.33 -5.17
C TRP A 151 9.05 -26.56 -4.32
N LEU A 152 8.59 -25.76 -3.34
CA LEU A 152 9.45 -25.07 -2.38
C LEU A 152 10.26 -26.04 -1.51
N GLN A 153 9.65 -27.15 -1.06
CA GLN A 153 10.34 -28.16 -0.25
C GLN A 153 11.45 -28.88 -1.02
N ARG A 154 11.21 -29.28 -2.29
CA ARG A 154 12.23 -29.90 -3.15
C ARG A 154 13.43 -28.97 -3.35
N ARG A 155 13.17 -27.72 -3.74
CA ARG A 155 14.21 -26.71 -3.98
C ARG A 155 14.97 -26.30 -2.72
N ARG A 156 14.39 -26.46 -1.52
CA ARG A 156 15.10 -26.30 -0.24
C ARG A 156 16.07 -27.46 0.05
N GLY A 157 15.77 -28.67 -0.44
CA GLY A 157 16.65 -29.83 -0.34
C GLY A 157 17.84 -29.76 -1.32
N GLU A 158 17.60 -29.30 -2.54
CA GLU A 158 18.62 -29.12 -3.58
C GLU A 158 19.51 -27.90 -3.32
N ARG A 159 20.47 -28.05 -2.38
CA ARG A 159 21.47 -27.01 -2.03
C ARG A 159 22.36 -26.60 -3.22
N ARG A 160 21.90 -25.66 -4.04
CA ARG A 160 22.73 -24.82 -4.93
C ARG A 160 22.56 -23.32 -4.67
N GLY A 161 22.69 -22.95 -3.40
CA GLY A 161 22.93 -21.57 -2.96
C GLY A 161 21.77 -20.59 -3.15
N TRP A 162 20.95 -20.41 -2.10
CA TRP A 162 21.05 -19.26 -1.20
C TRP A 162 20.26 -19.54 0.10
N VAL A 163 20.30 -18.61 1.07
CA VAL A 163 19.71 -18.82 2.39
C VAL A 163 18.21 -18.51 2.38
N ALA A 164 17.39 -19.57 2.45
CA ALA A 164 15.96 -19.47 2.74
C ALA A 164 15.72 -19.10 4.22
N GLY A 165 15.96 -17.84 4.56
CA GLY A 165 15.63 -17.27 5.87
C GLY A 165 14.12 -17.14 6.05
N GLU A 166 13.60 -17.69 7.14
CA GLU A 166 12.30 -17.35 7.76
C GLU A 166 10.98 -17.56 6.96
N VAL A 167 11.02 -17.94 5.67
CA VAL A 167 9.81 -18.18 4.85
C VAL A 167 8.86 -19.26 5.43
N LEU A 168 9.37 -20.18 6.26
CA LEU A 168 8.68 -21.42 6.63
C LEU A 168 8.61 -21.74 8.14
N ASP A 169 8.87 -20.78 9.06
CA ASP A 169 8.84 -21.08 10.51
C ASP A 169 7.42 -21.15 11.11
N ARG A 170 6.46 -20.28 10.69
CA ARG A 170 5.19 -20.10 11.45
C ARG A 170 3.88 -19.91 10.68
N ARG A 171 3.85 -19.83 9.34
CA ARG A 171 2.62 -19.39 8.63
C ARG A 171 2.06 -20.26 7.50
N ILE A 172 2.82 -21.19 6.93
CA ILE A 172 2.29 -22.24 6.04
C ILE A 172 2.02 -23.48 6.91
N PRO A 173 0.77 -23.98 7.01
CA PRO A 173 0.47 -25.19 7.76
C PRO A 173 1.01 -26.41 6.99
N GLU A 174 1.41 -27.46 7.70
CA GLU A 174 1.80 -28.71 7.04
C GLU A 174 0.55 -29.44 6.54
N CYS A 175 0.41 -29.53 5.22
CA CYS A 175 -0.59 -30.38 4.56
C CYS A 175 -0.12 -31.83 4.60
N ARG A 176 -0.36 -32.53 5.72
CA ARG A 176 -0.06 -33.97 5.81
C ARG A 176 -1.14 -34.78 5.09
N LYS A 177 -0.71 -35.71 4.24
CA LYS A 177 -1.59 -36.72 3.62
C LYS A 177 -2.05 -37.72 4.69
N LEU A 178 -3.34 -38.00 4.77
CA LEU A 178 -3.85 -39.11 5.60
C LEU A 178 -3.71 -40.43 4.85
N GLU A 179 -3.62 -41.54 5.59
CA GLU A 179 -3.26 -42.86 5.04
C GLU A 179 -4.35 -43.45 4.13
N ASP A 180 -5.61 -43.01 4.27
CA ASP A 180 -6.75 -43.37 3.40
C ASP A 180 -6.71 -42.74 1.99
N GLY A 181 -5.63 -42.04 1.62
CA GLY A 181 -5.34 -41.67 0.23
C GLY A 181 -6.10 -40.46 -0.35
N GLU A 182 -7.40 -40.34 -0.06
CA GLU A 182 -8.35 -39.37 -0.64
C GLU A 182 -8.34 -37.99 0.05
N HIS A 183 -7.85 -37.89 1.29
CA HIS A 183 -8.03 -36.68 2.12
C HIS A 183 -6.72 -36.05 2.59
N TRP A 184 -6.67 -34.71 2.52
CA TRP A 184 -5.59 -33.84 3.01
C TRP A 184 -6.13 -32.91 4.09
N VAL A 185 -5.40 -32.76 5.20
CA VAL A 185 -5.80 -31.88 6.31
C VAL A 185 -4.73 -30.82 6.55
N CYS A 186 -5.13 -29.55 6.47
CA CYS A 186 -4.30 -28.41 6.88
C CYS A 186 -4.26 -28.32 8.41
N HIS A 187 -3.14 -28.65 9.04
CA HIS A 187 -3.02 -28.54 10.49
C HIS A 187 -2.73 -27.08 10.90
N ARG A 188 -3.77 -26.31 11.24
CA ARG A 188 -3.65 -25.00 11.92
C ARG A 188 -4.45 -25.03 13.22
N LEU A 189 -3.95 -24.36 14.27
CA LEU A 189 -4.50 -24.39 15.62
C LEU A 189 -5.95 -23.89 15.68
N THR A 190 -6.87 -24.84 15.85
CA THR A 190 -8.27 -24.70 16.32
C THR A 190 -9.22 -23.86 15.45
N MET A 191 -10.42 -24.38 15.21
CA MET A 191 -11.58 -23.71 14.57
C MET A 191 -11.54 -23.48 13.06
N CYS A 192 -11.37 -24.55 12.28
CA CYS A 192 -12.31 -24.83 11.19
C CYS A 192 -13.20 -26.00 11.62
N LEU A 193 -14.38 -25.70 12.18
CA LEU A 193 -15.38 -26.73 12.47
C LEU A 193 -16.15 -27.08 11.20
N SER A 194 -16.48 -28.37 11.05
CA SER A 194 -17.44 -28.93 10.09
C SER A 194 -17.31 -28.47 8.62
N CYS A 195 -16.53 -29.23 7.84
CA CYS A 195 -17.03 -29.70 6.56
C CYS A 195 -17.32 -31.21 6.71
N ALA A 196 -18.59 -31.55 6.94
CA ALA A 196 -19.06 -32.92 7.08
C ALA A 196 -20.51 -33.04 6.57
N THR A 197 -20.70 -33.92 5.58
CA THR A 197 -21.98 -34.56 5.20
C THR A 197 -23.28 -33.78 5.43
N ALA A 198 -23.68 -33.01 4.41
CA ALA A 198 -25.08 -32.62 4.19
C ALA A 198 -25.57 -33.23 2.87
N THR A 199 -26.71 -33.92 2.91
CA THR A 199 -27.37 -34.50 1.73
C THR A 199 -27.92 -33.43 0.80
N ALA A 200 -27.93 -33.69 -0.51
CA ALA A 200 -28.41 -32.74 -1.50
C ALA A 200 -29.95 -32.62 -1.51
N LEU A 201 -30.46 -31.38 -1.55
CA LEU A 201 -31.75 -30.87 -2.09
C LEU A 201 -32.10 -29.52 -1.40
N PRO A 202 -32.81 -28.58 -2.04
CA PRO A 202 -32.58 -28.02 -3.38
C PRO A 202 -32.49 -26.47 -3.40
N VAL A 203 -32.16 -25.91 -4.57
CA VAL A 203 -32.38 -24.54 -5.09
C VAL A 203 -33.06 -23.52 -4.13
N GLY A 204 -32.33 -22.49 -3.68
CA GLY A 204 -32.87 -21.41 -2.83
C GLY A 204 -32.14 -20.06 -2.94
N LYS A 205 -32.82 -19.04 -3.48
CA LYS A 205 -32.38 -17.66 -3.75
C LYS A 205 -31.79 -16.89 -2.54
N GLY A 206 -30.89 -15.94 -2.85
CA GLY A 206 -30.81 -14.64 -2.14
C GLY A 206 -29.74 -14.50 -1.05
N GLY A 207 -28.85 -13.52 -1.21
CA GLY A 207 -27.78 -13.23 -0.26
C GLY A 207 -28.28 -12.65 1.07
N ARG A 208 -27.84 -13.22 2.19
CA ARG A 208 -28.18 -12.77 3.56
C ARG A 208 -27.34 -11.57 4.01
N SER A 209 -27.46 -10.44 3.32
CA SER A 209 -26.80 -9.17 3.69
C SER A 209 -27.48 -8.44 4.87
N TRP A 210 -28.72 -8.83 5.20
CA TRP A 210 -29.57 -8.21 6.22
C TRP A 210 -28.91 -8.00 7.61
N PRO A 211 -28.14 -8.96 8.18
CA PRO A 211 -27.51 -8.78 9.49
C PRO A 211 -26.53 -7.60 9.53
N TYR A 212 -25.78 -7.37 8.45
CA TYR A 212 -24.83 -6.26 8.34
C TYR A 212 -25.55 -4.91 8.20
N LEU A 213 -26.66 -4.89 7.45
CA LEU A 213 -27.53 -3.72 7.31
C LEU A 213 -28.17 -3.30 8.64
N VAL A 214 -28.68 -4.28 9.41
CA VAL A 214 -29.21 -4.06 10.77
C VAL A 214 -28.10 -3.57 11.70
N GLY A 215 -26.92 -4.19 11.67
CA GLY A 215 -25.76 -3.77 12.46
C GLY A 215 -25.36 -2.31 12.19
N PHE A 216 -25.27 -1.92 10.92
CA PHE A 216 -24.96 -0.55 10.50
C PHE A 216 -26.03 0.46 10.92
N LEU A 217 -27.32 0.10 10.81
CA LEU A 217 -28.43 0.95 11.29
C LEU A 217 -28.36 1.17 12.81
N VAL A 218 -28.11 0.10 13.59
CA VAL A 218 -28.01 0.19 15.06
C VAL A 218 -26.83 1.06 15.49
N THR A 219 -25.65 0.93 14.85
CA THR A 219 -24.50 1.78 15.19
C THR A 219 -24.71 3.23 14.77
N ALA A 220 -25.26 3.50 13.58
CA ALA A 220 -25.55 4.86 13.13
C ALA A 220 -26.57 5.58 14.03
N ILE A 221 -27.63 4.88 14.47
CA ILE A 221 -28.63 5.41 15.41
C ILE A 221 -27.99 5.66 16.78
N GLY A 222 -27.19 4.73 17.29
CA GLY A 222 -26.48 4.86 18.57
C GLY A 222 -25.54 6.06 18.61
N ILE A 223 -24.72 6.24 17.58
CA ILE A 223 -23.82 7.40 17.42
C ILE A 223 -24.62 8.71 17.36
N SER A 224 -25.72 8.75 16.61
CA SER A 224 -26.58 9.94 16.48
C SER A 224 -27.19 10.35 17.83
N ILE A 225 -27.66 9.39 18.63
CA ILE A 225 -28.19 9.63 19.98
C ILE A 225 -27.09 10.15 20.91
N LEU A 226 -25.88 9.56 20.86
CA LEU A 226 -24.74 9.98 21.69
C LEU A 226 -24.33 11.44 21.40
N ILE A 227 -24.29 11.83 20.13
CA ILE A 227 -24.01 13.21 19.70
C ILE A 227 -25.11 14.17 20.19
N ALA A 228 -26.39 13.79 20.06
CA ALA A 228 -27.51 14.60 20.53
C ALA A 228 -27.51 14.80 22.07
N LEU A 229 -27.13 13.77 22.83
CA LEU A 229 -26.96 13.87 24.28
C LEU A 229 -25.77 14.77 24.66
N ALA A 230 -24.61 14.61 24.01
CA ALA A 230 -23.46 15.48 24.22
C ALA A 230 -23.76 16.96 23.90
N ALA A 231 -24.49 17.22 22.82
CA ALA A 231 -24.95 18.57 22.45
C ALA A 231 -25.90 19.16 23.50
N LYS A 232 -26.90 18.38 23.97
CA LYS A 232 -27.80 18.83 25.04
C LYS A 232 -27.06 19.07 26.37
N CYS A 233 -26.10 18.22 26.75
CA CYS A 233 -25.29 18.45 27.94
C CYS A 233 -24.47 19.74 27.85
N LYS A 234 -23.83 20.03 26.69
CA LYS A 234 -23.12 21.32 26.48
C LYS A 234 -24.07 22.52 26.55
N LEU A 235 -25.28 22.42 25.98
CA LEU A 235 -26.26 23.51 25.99
C LEU A 235 -26.85 23.75 27.39
N VAL A 236 -27.17 22.69 28.13
CA VAL A 236 -27.62 22.76 29.54
C VAL A 236 -26.52 23.35 30.42
N HIS A 237 -25.25 22.96 30.23
CA HIS A 237 -24.14 23.52 31.00
C HIS A 237 -23.95 25.03 30.73
N LYS A 238 -24.10 25.49 29.48
CA LYS A 238 -24.11 26.94 29.15
C LYS A 238 -25.29 27.66 29.80
N ASN A 239 -26.50 27.10 29.73
CA ASN A 239 -27.67 27.70 30.38
C ASN A 239 -27.49 27.80 31.91
N PHE A 240 -26.96 26.76 32.57
CA PHE A 240 -26.74 26.77 34.01
C PHE A 240 -25.67 27.79 34.46
N ALA A 241 -24.70 28.10 33.61
CA ALA A 241 -23.72 29.16 33.88
C ALA A 241 -24.36 30.57 33.88
N SER A 242 -25.47 30.76 33.16
CA SER A 242 -26.15 32.06 33.02
C SER A 242 -26.94 32.50 34.27
N TYR A 243 -27.32 31.57 35.16
CA TYR A 243 -28.26 31.85 36.26
C TYR A 243 -27.61 32.30 37.59
N ARG A 244 -26.29 32.55 37.63
CA ARG A 244 -25.59 33.04 38.85
C ARG A 244 -25.63 34.56 38.99
N HIS A 245 -26.82 35.12 39.20
CA HIS A 245 -26.95 36.49 39.69
C HIS A 245 -26.46 36.58 41.16
N ARG A 246 -25.48 37.43 41.43
CA ARG A 246 -25.13 37.88 42.79
C ARG A 246 -25.88 39.19 43.11
N PRO A 247 -26.46 39.37 44.30
CA PRO A 247 -26.90 40.68 44.77
C PRO A 247 -25.72 41.65 44.92
N LEU A 248 -26.00 42.94 44.79
CA LEU A 248 -25.06 44.01 45.14
C LEU A 248 -24.94 44.13 46.67
N PRO A 249 -23.71 44.27 47.23
CA PRO A 249 -23.54 44.57 48.65
C PRO A 249 -23.76 46.06 48.94
N GLU A 250 -24.32 46.38 50.10
CA GLU A 250 -24.48 47.76 50.58
C GLU A 250 -23.16 48.36 51.06
N ILE A 251 -23.08 49.70 51.07
CA ILE A 251 -21.86 50.45 51.39
C ILE A 251 -21.89 50.90 52.86
N SER A 252 -20.91 50.47 53.66
CA SER A 252 -20.67 51.07 54.98
C SER A 252 -19.17 51.22 55.31
N SER A 253 -18.71 52.48 55.28
CA SER A 253 -17.79 53.08 56.26
C SER A 253 -16.41 52.44 56.55
N ILE A 254 -15.34 53.14 56.14
CA ILE A 254 -14.15 53.54 56.94
C ILE A 254 -13.48 52.45 57.83
N GLY A 255 -12.17 52.17 57.74
CA GLY A 255 -11.07 52.78 56.97
C GLY A 255 -9.72 52.53 57.69
N GLY A 256 -8.57 52.74 57.03
CA GLY A 256 -7.25 52.57 57.67
C GLY A 256 -6.07 52.38 56.70
N ARG A 257 -4.90 52.89 57.08
CA ARG A 257 -3.58 52.90 56.40
C ARG A 257 -2.50 53.15 57.49
N PRO A 258 -1.17 53.02 57.23
CA PRO A 258 -0.44 52.17 56.27
C PRO A 258 0.86 51.52 56.86
N MET A 259 1.62 50.78 56.02
CA MET A 259 3.09 50.52 56.12
C MET A 259 3.59 49.70 57.35
N GLU A 260 4.79 49.07 57.38
CA GLU A 260 5.98 49.10 56.47
C GLU A 260 6.73 47.72 56.43
N ASP A 261 7.91 47.65 55.78
CA ASP A 261 8.67 46.44 55.36
C ASP A 261 9.36 45.58 56.46
N SER A 262 9.73 44.33 56.12
CA SER A 262 11.09 43.78 56.38
C SER A 262 11.43 42.39 55.75
N SER A 263 12.38 42.38 54.81
CA SER A 263 13.51 41.42 54.57
C SER A 263 13.43 39.88 54.76
N SER A 264 13.83 39.15 53.69
CA SER A 264 14.88 38.08 53.60
C SER A 264 14.76 36.76 54.42
N TRP A 265 15.15 35.55 53.98
CA TRP A 265 16.03 35.03 52.88
C TRP A 265 15.40 33.70 52.31
N ASP A 266 15.98 32.80 51.47
CA ASP A 266 17.29 32.64 50.79
C ASP A 266 17.20 31.69 49.55
N ARG A 267 18.27 31.61 48.76
CA ARG A 267 18.90 30.44 48.04
C ARG A 267 18.10 29.12 47.85
N GLY A 268 17.98 28.49 46.66
CA GLY A 268 18.34 28.89 45.29
C GLY A 268 19.07 27.79 44.46
N SER A 269 18.50 27.36 43.31
CA SER A 269 19.22 26.81 42.13
C SER A 269 18.32 26.56 40.90
N ILE A 270 18.83 26.90 39.72
CA ILE A 270 18.25 26.82 38.35
C ILE A 270 18.17 25.34 37.86
N GLY A 271 17.27 24.89 36.96
CA GLY A 271 16.17 25.54 36.22
C GLY A 271 16.18 25.23 34.70
N SER A 272 15.05 25.31 33.98
CA SER A 272 14.93 25.75 32.55
C SER A 272 13.50 25.59 31.96
N HIS A 273 13.09 26.54 31.09
CA HIS A 273 11.98 26.52 30.09
C HIS A 273 10.52 26.14 30.54
N SER A 274 9.43 26.72 30.00
CA SER A 274 9.23 27.76 28.96
C SER A 274 7.88 28.52 29.09
N ILE A 275 7.86 29.74 28.56
CA ILE A 275 6.76 30.72 28.30
C ILE A 275 5.78 30.21 27.20
N PRO A 276 4.52 30.71 27.03
CA PRO A 276 3.94 32.01 27.44
C PRO A 276 2.58 32.00 28.20
N ASP A 277 2.17 33.21 28.62
CA ASP A 277 0.78 33.62 28.84
C ASP A 277 0.51 34.95 28.09
N ALA A 278 -0.74 35.41 27.96
CA ALA A 278 -1.15 36.45 26.99
C ALA A 278 -1.65 37.78 27.60
N ALA A 279 -1.37 38.90 26.90
CA ALA A 279 -1.86 40.27 27.14
C ALA A 279 -1.50 41.15 25.92
N ASP A 280 -2.23 42.20 25.53
CA ASP A 280 -3.64 42.57 25.77
C ASP A 280 -4.13 43.46 24.61
N LEU A 281 -5.41 43.86 24.61
CA LEU A 281 -6.10 44.64 23.59
C LEU A 281 -5.72 46.13 23.56
N GLN A 282 -5.79 46.71 22.36
CA GLN A 282 -6.37 48.05 22.18
C GLN A 282 -7.01 48.16 20.79
N ALA A 283 -7.99 49.06 20.64
CA ALA A 283 -8.87 49.16 19.48
C ALA A 283 -8.97 50.61 19.00
N GLU A 284 -9.21 50.78 17.70
CA GLU A 284 -9.76 52.00 17.10
C GLU A 284 -10.83 51.58 16.08
N ASP A 285 -11.91 52.37 15.97
CA ASP A 285 -12.93 52.25 14.94
C ASP A 285 -12.50 53.06 13.69
N ASP A 286 -12.81 52.58 12.48
CA ASP A 286 -12.65 53.36 11.22
C ASP A 286 -13.76 52.99 10.22
N ASP A 287 -14.40 54.01 9.65
CA ASP A 287 -15.64 53.92 8.88
C ASP A 287 -15.45 54.10 7.36
N GLY A 288 -14.83 53.09 6.72
CA GLY A 288 -14.47 53.07 5.30
C GLY A 288 -15.52 52.47 4.33
N PHE A 289 -15.91 53.26 3.32
CA PHE A 289 -17.00 52.96 2.36
C PHE A 289 -16.67 51.92 1.26
N ILE A 290 -17.73 51.38 0.64
CA ILE A 290 -17.80 50.32 -0.39
C ILE A 290 -17.05 50.68 -1.69
N GLU A 291 -16.46 49.67 -2.37
CA GLU A 291 -16.48 49.64 -3.85
C GLU A 291 -16.57 48.20 -4.43
N ASP A 292 -17.66 47.88 -5.11
CA ASP A 292 -17.93 46.57 -5.74
C ASP A 292 -17.29 46.45 -7.13
N ASN A 293 -16.12 45.81 -7.24
CA ASN A 293 -15.48 45.57 -8.53
C ASN A 293 -16.10 44.38 -9.30
N TYR A 294 -17.18 44.69 -10.03
CA TYR A 294 -17.78 43.84 -11.07
C TYR A 294 -16.74 43.37 -12.11
N ILE A 295 -16.74 42.08 -12.44
CA ILE A 295 -16.19 41.57 -13.71
C ILE A 295 -17.34 41.03 -14.54
N GLN A 296 -17.66 41.71 -15.65
CA GLN A 296 -18.74 41.32 -16.56
C GLN A 296 -18.28 40.25 -17.58
N PRO A 297 -19.10 39.20 -17.85
CA PRO A 297 -18.81 38.21 -18.88
C PRO A 297 -19.64 38.42 -20.17
N SER A 298 -19.03 39.02 -21.19
CA SER A 298 -19.57 39.16 -22.56
C SER A 298 -18.42 39.53 -23.53
N GLU A 299 -18.40 39.22 -24.83
CA GLU A 299 -19.39 38.54 -25.68
C GLU A 299 -18.73 37.77 -26.86
N GLN A 300 -19.45 37.47 -27.94
CA GLN A 300 -19.14 36.38 -28.88
C GLN A 300 -18.45 36.79 -30.22
N LEU A 301 -17.68 35.81 -30.75
CA LEU A 301 -17.44 35.43 -32.16
C LEU A 301 -18.03 36.30 -33.31
N PRO A 302 -17.28 36.47 -34.43
CA PRO A 302 -17.42 35.47 -35.52
C PRO A 302 -16.11 35.08 -36.22
N ALA A 303 -16.19 34.03 -37.06
CA ALA A 303 -15.07 33.43 -37.79
C ALA A 303 -14.88 34.02 -39.21
N LYS A 304 -13.71 33.75 -39.81
CA LYS A 304 -13.49 33.74 -41.26
C LYS A 304 -12.35 32.78 -41.63
#